data_AF-A0A960A7W9-F1
#
_entry.id   AF-A0A960A7W9-F1
#
_cell.length_a   1.000
_cell.length_b   1.000
_cell.length_c   1.000
_cell.angle_alpha   90.00
_cell.angle_beta   90.00
_cell.angle_gamma   90.00
#
_symmetry.space_group_name_H-M   'P 1'
#
loop_
_entity.id
_entity.type
_entity.pdbx_description
1 polymer ?
#
loop_
_entity_poly.entity_id
_entity_poly.type
_entity_poly.pdbx_seq_one_letter_code
_entity_poly.pdbx_strand_id
1 'polypeptide(L)'
;MNHQHRAAAMRLSGYGSTIFAEMSALATHTNSINLGQGFPDESGPNSVIEVAAQAMRGGLNQYPPGHGNPVLIEAIRAHQARHY
;
A
#
# COMPACT_ATOMS: atom_id res chain seq x y z
N MET A 1 -29.29 -1.83 15.29
CA MET A 1 -28.92 -0.65 14.48
C MET A 1 -28.63 -1.14 13.06
N ASN A 2 -29.57 -0.95 12.13
CA ASN A 2 -29.43 -1.43 10.75
C ASN A 2 -28.57 -0.45 9.94
N HIS A 3 -27.33 -0.82 9.65
CA HIS A 3 -26.51 -0.13 8.65
C HIS A 3 -27.06 -0.47 7.26
N GLN A 4 -27.94 0.37 6.73
CA GLN A 4 -28.24 0.34 5.30
C GLN A 4 -26.98 0.75 4.52
N HIS A 5 -26.33 -0.22 3.87
CA HIS A 5 -25.26 0.06 2.92
C HIS A 5 -25.82 0.92 1.78
N ARG A 6 -25.38 2.18 1.68
CA ARG A 6 -25.73 3.05 0.54
C ARG A 6 -25.16 2.43 -0.72
N ALA A 7 -25.98 2.35 -1.77
CA ALA A 7 -25.54 1.91 -3.08
C ALA A 7 -24.34 2.75 -3.55
N ALA A 8 -23.36 2.09 -4.19
CA ALA A 8 -22.22 2.76 -4.79
C ALA A 8 -22.70 3.76 -5.86
N ALA A 9 -21.93 4.83 -6.07
CA ALA A 9 -22.22 5.81 -7.11
C ALA A 9 -22.32 5.12 -8.49
N MET A 10 -23.23 5.55 -9.35
CA MET A 10 -23.47 4.95 -10.68
C MET A 10 -22.21 4.87 -11.56
N ARG A 11 -21.27 5.81 -11.39
CA ARG A 11 -19.96 5.78 -12.07
C ARG A 11 -19.08 4.57 -11.73
N LEU A 12 -19.40 3.87 -10.65
CA LEU A 12 -18.73 2.63 -10.22
C LEU A 12 -19.51 1.38 -10.65
N SER A 13 -20.62 1.52 -11.40
CA SER A 13 -21.34 0.37 -11.93
C SER A 13 -20.42 -0.47 -12.82
N GLY A 14 -20.37 -1.77 -12.57
CA GLY A 14 -19.47 -2.71 -13.24
C GLY A 14 -18.09 -2.87 -12.57
N TYR A 15 -17.73 -2.01 -11.61
CA TYR A 15 -16.47 -2.10 -10.85
C TYR A 15 -16.73 -2.65 -9.44
N GLY A 16 -17.07 -3.93 -9.38
CA GLY A 16 -17.25 -4.68 -8.13
C GLY A 16 -15.93 -5.16 -7.53
N SER A 17 -15.96 -6.31 -6.86
CA SER A 17 -14.73 -7.00 -6.42
C SER A 17 -13.86 -7.38 -7.63
N THR A 18 -12.56 -7.55 -7.40
CA THR A 18 -11.62 -8.00 -8.41
C THR A 18 -11.30 -9.48 -8.21
N ILE A 19 -10.95 -10.17 -9.30
CA ILE A 19 -10.50 -11.56 -9.23
C ILE A 19 -9.28 -11.73 -8.31
N PHE A 20 -8.41 -10.72 -8.21
CA PHE A 20 -7.26 -10.74 -7.29
C PHE A 20 -7.70 -10.78 -5.82
N ALA A 21 -8.72 -10.01 -5.46
CA ALA A 21 -9.28 -10.02 -4.10
C ALA A 21 -9.97 -11.35 -3.79
N GLU A 22 -10.79 -11.85 -4.72
CA GLU A 22 -11.52 -13.11 -4.55
C GLU A 22 -10.58 -14.32 -4.44
N MET A 23 -9.60 -14.42 -5.34
CA MET A 23 -8.64 -15.54 -5.34
C MET A 23 -7.70 -15.49 -4.14
N SER A 24 -7.25 -14.31 -3.71
CA SER A 24 -6.42 -14.19 -2.51
C SER A 24 -7.20 -14.61 -1.25
N ALA A 25 -8.47 -14.21 -1.12
CA ALA A 25 -9.32 -14.65 -0.02
C ALA A 25 -9.58 -16.16 -0.05
N LEU A 26 -9.83 -16.73 -1.24
CA LEU A 26 -10.06 -18.15 -1.41
C LEU A 26 -8.80 -18.98 -1.07
N ALA A 27 -7.61 -18.52 -1.49
CA ALA A 27 -6.35 -19.19 -1.17
C ALA A 27 -6.14 -19.26 0.35
N THR A 28 -6.37 -18.16 1.07
CA THR A 28 -6.32 -18.13 2.55
C THR A 28 -7.36 -19.07 3.17
N HIS A 29 -8.60 -19.06 2.68
CA HIS A 29 -9.68 -19.89 3.23
C HIS A 29 -9.43 -21.40 3.04
N THR A 30 -8.79 -21.77 1.94
CA THR A 30 -8.52 -23.18 1.57
C THR A 30 -7.12 -23.65 1.96
N ASN A 31 -6.31 -22.78 2.58
CA ASN A 31 -4.90 -23.04 2.86
C ASN A 31 -4.10 -23.44 1.61
N SER A 32 -4.42 -22.80 0.48
CA SER A 32 -3.72 -22.99 -0.80
C SER A 32 -2.52 -22.04 -0.89
N ILE A 33 -1.47 -22.47 -1.62
CA ILE A 33 -0.35 -21.58 -1.97
C ILE A 33 -0.85 -20.51 -2.95
N ASN A 34 -0.62 -19.24 -2.65
CA ASN A 34 -1.07 -18.13 -3.48
C ASN A 34 0.03 -17.62 -4.43
N LEU A 35 0.13 -18.22 -5.61
CA LEU A 35 1.03 -17.72 -6.68
C LEU A 35 0.42 -16.59 -7.53
N GLY A 36 -0.79 -16.13 -7.17
CA GLY A 36 -1.49 -15.03 -7.84
C GLY A 36 -1.34 -13.68 -7.14
N GLN A 37 -0.69 -13.62 -5.97
CA GLN A 37 -0.48 -12.37 -5.24
C GLN A 37 0.51 -11.44 -5.95
N GLY A 38 0.23 -10.14 -5.91
CA GLY A 38 1.06 -9.10 -6.50
C GLY A 38 2.06 -8.44 -5.53
N PHE A 39 2.26 -9.02 -4.35
CA PHE A 39 3.16 -8.51 -3.31
C PHE A 39 4.13 -9.60 -2.83
N PRO A 40 5.34 -9.24 -2.40
CA PRO A 40 6.32 -10.20 -1.89
C PRO A 40 5.89 -10.79 -0.55
N ASP A 41 6.30 -12.02 -0.27
CA ASP A 41 6.18 -12.66 1.05
C ASP A 41 7.26 -12.18 2.04
N GLU A 42 8.34 -11.61 1.52
CA GLU A 42 9.50 -11.18 2.30
C GLU A 42 9.39 -9.73 2.76
N SER A 43 10.01 -9.45 3.91
CA SER A 43 10.19 -8.09 4.43
C SER A 43 11.12 -7.26 3.55
N GLY A 44 10.91 -5.95 3.54
CA GLY A 44 11.84 -5.00 2.92
C GLY A 44 13.17 -4.86 3.68
N PRO A 45 14.09 -4.01 3.18
CA PRO A 45 15.39 -3.81 3.82
C PRO A 45 15.27 -3.32 5.27
N ASN A 46 16.01 -3.96 6.19
CA ASN A 46 15.98 -3.60 7.63
C ASN A 46 16.30 -2.11 7.88
N SER A 47 17.20 -1.52 7.09
CA SER A 47 17.53 -0.10 7.20
C SER A 47 16.32 0.82 6.99
N VAL A 48 15.40 0.45 6.09
CA VAL A 48 14.17 1.21 5.83
C VAL A 48 13.20 1.08 7.01
N ILE A 49 13.05 -0.13 7.55
CA ILE A 49 12.19 -0.41 8.72
C ILE A 49 12.67 0.40 9.93
N GLU A 50 13.97 0.40 10.21
CA GLU A 50 14.55 1.13 11.34
C GLU A 50 14.37 2.65 11.23
N VAL A 51 14.60 3.23 10.05
CA VAL A 51 14.38 4.67 9.84
C VAL A 51 12.90 5.04 10.02
N ALA A 52 11.97 4.21 9.53
CA ALA A 52 10.55 4.42 9.74
C ALA A 52 10.16 4.34 11.23
N ALA A 53 10.67 3.34 11.95
CA ALA A 53 10.44 3.18 13.38
C ALA A 53 10.98 4.38 14.19
N GLN A 54 12.17 4.86 13.86
CA GLN A 54 12.77 6.03 14.48
C GLN A 54 11.95 7.30 14.20
N ALA A 55 11.49 7.50 12.95
CA ALA A 55 10.66 8.64 12.58
C ALA A 55 9.33 8.67 13.38
N MET A 56 8.68 7.50 13.52
CA MET A 56 7.45 7.38 14.32
C MET A 56 7.67 7.69 15.80
N ARG A 57 8.74 7.15 16.40
CA ARG A 57 9.12 7.43 17.79
C ARG A 57 9.54 8.89 18.00
N GLY A 58 10.15 9.50 16.99
CA GLY A 58 10.57 10.90 16.97
C GLY A 58 9.45 11.91 16.71
N GLY A 59 8.19 11.46 16.56
CA GLY A 59 7.04 12.34 16.43
C GLY A 59 6.75 12.83 15.01
N LEU A 60 7.39 12.28 13.98
CA LEU A 60 7.10 12.57 12.57
C LEU A 60 5.81 11.86 12.10
N ASN A 61 4.73 12.08 12.84
CA ASN A 61 3.42 11.44 12.65
C ASN A 61 2.36 12.42 12.12
N GLN A 62 2.73 13.68 11.88
CA GLN A 62 1.85 14.72 11.34
C GLN A 62 1.92 14.76 9.81
N TYR A 63 0.94 15.44 9.20
CA TYR A 63 0.86 15.54 7.74
C TYR A 63 2.18 16.05 7.14
N PRO A 64 2.74 15.34 6.14
CA PRO A 64 3.81 15.89 5.32
C PRO A 64 3.27 17.00 4.41
N PRO A 65 4.14 17.79 3.75
CA PRO A 65 3.71 18.70 2.71
C PRO A 65 2.95 17.97 1.59
N GLY A 66 1.94 18.63 1.00
CA GLY A 66 1.04 17.98 0.03
C GLY A 66 1.73 17.41 -1.21
N HIS A 67 2.84 18.01 -1.66
CA HIS A 67 3.63 17.50 -2.78
C HIS A 67 4.66 16.43 -2.37
N GLY A 68 4.75 16.10 -1.08
CA GLY A 68 5.75 15.19 -0.50
C GLY A 68 6.82 15.93 0.31
N ASN A 69 7.56 15.18 1.13
CA ASN A 69 8.68 15.72 1.89
C ASN A 69 9.83 16.12 0.92
N PRO A 70 10.39 17.35 1.02
CA PRO A 70 11.48 17.79 0.14
C PRO A 70 12.68 16.83 0.08
N VAL A 71 13.04 16.20 1.21
CA VAL A 71 14.15 15.24 1.27
C VAL A 71 13.84 14.01 0.42
N LEU A 72 12.59 13.54 0.43
CA LEU A 72 12.16 12.40 -0.40
C LEU A 72 12.15 12.77 -1.89
N ILE A 73 11.65 13.96 -2.23
CA ILE A 73 11.60 14.43 -3.63
C ILE A 73 13.02 14.50 -4.22
N GLU A 74 13.97 15.08 -3.48
CA GLU A 74 15.37 15.15 -3.95
C GLU A 74 16.01 13.76 -4.04
N ALA A 75 15.74 12.87 -3.07
CA ALA A 75 16.23 11.49 -3.14
C ALA A 75 15.69 10.74 -4.38
N ILE A 76 14.40 10.91 -4.72
CA ILE A 76 13.80 10.35 -5.93
C ILE A 76 14.48 10.93 -7.17
N ARG A 77 14.66 12.26 -7.25
CA ARG A 77 15.33 12.93 -8.37
C ARG A 77 16.74 12.40 -8.58
N ALA A 78 17.53 12.31 -7.51
CA ALA A 78 18.88 11.79 -7.55
C ALA A 78 18.91 10.31 -7.94
N HIS A 79 17.94 9.50 -7.49
CA HIS A 79 17.81 8.12 -7.94
C HIS A 79 17.53 8.04 -9.44
N GLN A 80 16.56 8.83 -9.94
CA GLN A 80 16.20 8.85 -11.36
C GLN A 80 17.43 9.19 -12.22
N ALA A 81 18.13 10.29 -11.91
CA ALA A 81 19.32 10.71 -12.65
C ALA A 81 20.50 9.71 -12.62
N ARG A 82 20.52 8.77 -11.65
CA ARG A 82 21.56 7.74 -11.57
C ARG A 82 21.24 6.48 -12.37
N HIS A 83 19.97 6.18 -12.59
CA HIS A 83 19.54 4.87 -13.13
C HIS A 83 18.77 4.96 -14.45
N TYR A 84 18.37 6.16 -14.87
CA TYR A 84 17.67 6.45 -16.11
C TYR A 84 18.25 7.71 -16.76
#